data_AF-A0A350YVD1-F1
#
_entry.id   AF-A0A350YVD1-F1
#
_cell.length_a   1.000
_cell.length_b   1.000
_cell.length_c   1.000
_cell.angle_alpha   90.00
_cell.angle_beta   90.00
_cell.angle_gamma   90.00
#
_symmetry.space_group_name_H-M   'P 1'
#
loop_
_entity.id
_entity.type
_entity.pdbx_description
1 polymer ?
#
loop_
_entity_poly.entity_id
_entity_poly.type
_entity_poly.pdbx_seq_one_letter_code
_entity_poly.pdbx_strand_id
1 'polypeptide(L)'
;MKVSWMLEEVDTKFHTTYTIYGNGIVEIANHLEASETEKTNIPRVGMNFAMPGNYQRLTYFGRGPWENYSDRNVSSFVGLYEGNASDQYVPYVRPQENGSKTEVRWAALTDTNGNGLLTIGRSPRQGFTMTAMPYLSEDFDARIGMDYGPIEKEQKHYTDVSKRDLVRMNVDFGQRGVGGVDSWYSKPLEKYRLKPDASYEWNFGLVPLESADKAKFL
;
A
#
# COMPACT_ATOMS: atom_id res chain seq x y z
N MET A 1 -1.28 22.09 6.86
CA MET A 1 -2.73 21.81 6.98
C MET A 1 -2.92 20.56 7.82
N LYS A 2 -3.79 20.56 8.83
CA LYS A 2 -4.08 19.38 9.67
C LYS A 2 -5.53 18.95 9.44
N VAL A 3 -5.74 17.66 9.26
CA VAL A 3 -7.05 17.01 9.10
C VAL A 3 -7.16 15.90 10.14
N SER A 4 -8.35 15.68 10.67
CA SER A 4 -8.64 14.61 11.62
C SER A 4 -9.93 13.94 11.21
N TRP A 5 -9.89 12.63 11.00
CA TRP A 5 -11.04 11.80 10.68
C TRP A 5 -11.43 11.00 11.92
N MET A 6 -12.72 10.94 12.19
CA MET A 6 -13.27 9.96 13.11
C MET A 6 -13.53 8.68 12.30
N LEU A 7 -13.02 7.54 12.79
CA LEU A 7 -13.33 6.21 12.27
C LEU A 7 -14.39 5.63 13.19
N GLU A 8 -15.66 5.87 12.89
CA GLU A 8 -16.79 5.57 13.77
C GLU A 8 -16.93 4.07 14.04
N GLU A 9 -16.61 3.23 13.07
CA GLU A 9 -16.78 1.77 13.14
C GLU A 9 -15.85 1.11 14.17
N VAL A 10 -14.71 1.76 14.45
CA VAL A 10 -13.66 1.26 15.33
C VAL A 10 -13.34 2.24 16.46
N ASP A 11 -14.21 3.22 16.68
CA ASP A 11 -14.12 4.26 17.71
C ASP A 11 -12.70 4.79 17.93
N THR A 12 -12.06 5.25 16.84
CA THR A 12 -10.72 5.82 16.90
C THR A 12 -10.56 6.99 15.93
N LYS A 13 -9.46 7.73 16.05
CA LYS A 13 -9.18 8.88 15.20
C LYS A 13 -7.93 8.65 14.36
N PHE A 14 -8.02 9.17 13.14
CA PHE A 14 -6.89 9.26 12.25
C PHE A 14 -6.55 10.73 12.02
N HIS A 15 -5.29 11.10 12.19
CA HIS A 15 -4.80 12.46 12.03
C HIS A 15 -3.77 12.51 10.90
N THR A 16 -3.93 13.46 9.99
CA THR A 16 -2.91 13.73 8.96
C THR A 16 -2.54 15.20 8.97
N THR A 17 -1.24 15.47 8.93
CA THR A 17 -0.68 16.80 8.74
C THR A 17 0.06 16.86 7.41
N TYR A 18 -0.36 17.79 6.56
CA TYR A 18 0.28 18.12 5.29
C TYR A 18 1.16 19.36 5.46
N THR A 19 2.44 19.24 5.12
CA THR A 19 3.40 20.34 5.09
C THR A 19 3.90 20.52 3.66
N ILE A 20 3.59 21.66 3.05
CA ILE A 20 3.99 21.99 1.69
C ILE A 20 5.22 22.89 1.77
N TYR A 21 6.33 22.44 1.21
CA TYR A 21 7.59 23.18 1.17
C TYR A 21 7.68 24.03 -0.09
N GLY A 22 8.49 25.10 -0.03
CA GLY A 22 8.68 26.02 -1.17
C GLY A 22 9.33 25.38 -2.40
N ASN A 23 9.88 24.17 -2.28
CA ASN A 23 10.43 23.37 -3.37
C ASN A 23 9.43 22.38 -3.97
N GLY A 24 8.14 22.47 -3.62
CA GLY A 24 7.07 21.62 -4.15
C GLY A 24 6.94 20.25 -3.47
N ILE A 25 7.80 19.91 -2.51
CA ILE A 25 7.65 18.68 -1.71
C ILE A 25 6.44 18.82 -0.79
N VAL A 26 5.60 17.79 -0.76
CA VAL A 26 4.51 17.65 0.21
C VAL A 26 4.87 16.55 1.19
N GLU A 27 5.12 16.91 2.45
CA GLU A 27 5.25 15.94 3.54
C GLU A 27 3.89 15.66 4.14
N ILE A 28 3.62 14.37 4.37
CA ILE A 28 2.39 13.83 4.91
C ILE A 28 2.76 13.04 6.17
N ALA A 29 2.40 13.58 7.32
CA ALA A 29 2.60 12.94 8.61
C ALA A 29 1.28 12.38 9.13
N ASN A 30 1.25 11.09 9.43
CA ASN A 30 0.03 10.38 9.79
C ASN A 30 0.13 9.77 11.19
N HIS A 31 -0.98 9.80 11.91
CA HIS A 31 -1.11 9.25 13.24
C HIS A 31 -2.49 8.60 13.40
N LEU A 32 -2.51 7.28 13.56
CA LEU A 32 -3.69 6.52 13.94
C LEU A 32 -3.64 6.29 15.46
N GLU A 33 -4.65 6.76 16.17
CA GLU A 33 -4.80 6.51 17.60
C GLU A 33 -5.07 5.01 17.84
N ALA A 34 -4.75 4.53 19.05
CA ALA A 34 -5.22 3.22 19.48
C ALA A 34 -6.75 3.24 19.55
N SER A 35 -7.39 2.12 19.24
CA SER A 35 -8.81 1.93 19.50
C SER A 35 -9.00 1.35 20.91
N GLU A 36 -9.96 1.89 21.65
CA GLU A 36 -10.36 1.35 22.95
C GLU A 36 -11.36 0.18 22.81
N THR A 37 -12.02 0.06 21.65
CA THR A 37 -13.16 -0.84 21.44
C THR A 37 -12.86 -1.98 20.46
N GLU A 38 -11.98 -1.76 19.48
CA GLU A 38 -11.61 -2.75 18.47
C GLU A 38 -10.70 -3.83 19.07
N LYS A 39 -11.01 -5.08 18.78
CA LYS A 39 -10.31 -6.27 19.30
C LYS A 39 -9.85 -7.23 18.20
N THR A 40 -10.20 -6.94 16.96
CA THR A 40 -9.86 -7.72 15.79
C THR A 40 -8.49 -7.30 15.24
N ASN A 41 -7.92 -8.15 14.38
CA ASN A 41 -6.61 -7.85 13.80
C ASN A 41 -6.77 -6.83 12.68
N ILE A 42 -5.99 -5.76 12.74
CA ILE A 42 -5.98 -4.76 11.66
C ILE A 42 -5.30 -5.37 10.42
N PRO A 43 -5.97 -5.37 9.24
CA PRO A 43 -5.37 -5.91 8.03
C PRO A 43 -4.20 -5.05 7.53
N ARG A 44 -4.37 -3.72 7.56
CA ARG A 44 -3.44 -2.73 7.00
C ARG A 44 -3.64 -1.38 7.68
N VAL A 45 -2.55 -0.65 7.89
CA VAL A 45 -2.56 0.76 8.30
C VAL A 45 -1.76 1.55 7.26
N GLY A 46 -2.40 2.48 6.57
CA GLY A 46 -1.80 3.18 5.45
C GLY A 46 -2.70 4.22 4.81
N MET A 47 -2.15 4.94 3.83
CA MET A 47 -2.91 5.78 2.92
C MET A 47 -2.86 5.18 1.51
N ASN A 48 -3.87 5.46 0.71
CA ASN A 48 -3.83 5.18 -0.72
C ASN A 48 -4.20 6.41 -1.53
N PHE A 49 -3.74 6.44 -2.78
CA PHE A 49 -4.16 7.37 -3.80
C PHE A 49 -4.13 6.70 -5.16
N ALA A 50 -4.76 7.31 -6.16
CA ALA A 50 -4.74 6.84 -7.54
C ALA A 50 -4.14 7.90 -8.45
N MET A 51 -3.25 7.47 -9.34
CA MET A 51 -2.75 8.28 -10.45
C MET A 51 -3.45 7.87 -11.75
N PRO A 52 -3.56 8.77 -12.75
CA PRO A 52 -4.12 8.42 -14.05
C PRO A 52 -3.38 7.25 -14.70
N GLY A 53 -4.09 6.47 -15.52
CA GLY A 53 -3.58 5.21 -16.06
C GLY A 53 -2.37 5.34 -16.99
N ASN A 54 -1.96 6.54 -17.42
CA ASN A 54 -0.73 6.74 -18.20
C ASN A 54 0.56 6.67 -17.35
N TYR A 55 0.47 6.80 -16.02
CA TYR A 55 1.63 6.74 -15.13
C TYR A 55 1.95 5.30 -14.68
N GLN A 56 2.23 4.40 -15.64
CA GLN A 56 2.42 2.97 -15.35
C GLN A 56 3.86 2.57 -15.06
N ARG A 57 4.86 3.42 -15.36
CA ARG A 57 6.27 3.05 -15.12
C ARG A 57 6.56 3.14 -13.63
N LEU A 58 6.77 1.99 -13.01
CA LEU A 58 7.11 1.87 -11.59
C LEU A 58 8.61 1.64 -11.46
N THR A 59 9.29 2.54 -10.76
CA THR A 59 10.67 2.33 -10.28
C THR A 59 10.66 2.43 -8.77
N TYR A 60 11.28 1.50 -8.05
CA TYR A 60 11.33 1.56 -6.59
C TYR A 60 12.63 1.00 -6.02
N PHE A 61 13.03 1.53 -4.86
CA PHE A 61 14.11 0.99 -4.06
C PHE A 61 13.54 0.35 -2.79
N GLY A 62 13.59 -0.98 -2.71
CA GLY A 62 12.95 -1.75 -1.64
C GLY A 62 13.10 -3.25 -1.84
N ARG A 63 12.29 -4.07 -1.15
CA ARG A 63 12.34 -5.53 -1.33
C ARG A 63 11.58 -5.97 -2.57
N GLY A 64 12.25 -6.75 -3.43
CA GLY A 64 11.68 -7.26 -4.69
C GLY A 64 12.49 -8.42 -5.28
N PRO A 65 12.28 -8.75 -6.58
CA PRO A 65 11.32 -8.12 -7.49
C PRO A 65 9.87 -8.60 -7.30
N TRP A 66 9.66 -9.80 -6.75
CA TRP A 66 8.32 -10.38 -6.53
C TRP A 66 7.62 -9.80 -5.29
N GLU A 67 6.31 -10.05 -5.19
CA GLU A 67 5.54 -9.67 -4.01
C GLU A 67 6.06 -10.32 -2.73
N ASN A 68 5.96 -9.60 -1.62
CA ASN A 68 6.42 -10.04 -0.32
C ASN A 68 5.61 -9.39 0.80
N TYR A 69 5.55 -10.07 1.95
CA TYR A 69 4.77 -9.66 3.12
C TYR A 69 5.63 -9.71 4.39
N SER A 70 5.15 -9.12 5.48
CA SER A 70 5.91 -8.99 6.73
C SER A 70 6.40 -10.32 7.31
N ASP A 71 5.68 -11.41 7.07
CA ASP A 71 6.05 -12.79 7.46
C ASP A 71 6.59 -13.65 6.31
N ARG A 72 6.68 -13.09 5.09
CA ARG A 72 7.11 -13.78 3.87
C ARG A 72 7.91 -12.85 2.96
N ASN A 73 9.08 -12.39 3.44
CA ASN A 73 9.97 -11.51 2.69
C ASN A 73 11.44 -11.96 2.63
N VAL A 74 11.84 -13.03 3.31
CA VAL A 74 13.27 -13.43 3.37
C VAL A 74 13.90 -13.67 1.98
N SER A 75 13.11 -14.13 1.01
CA SER A 75 13.60 -14.39 -0.36
C SER A 75 13.71 -13.14 -1.23
N SER A 76 13.03 -12.04 -0.91
CA SER A 76 13.17 -10.80 -1.66
C SER A 76 14.44 -10.07 -1.22
N PHE A 77 15.12 -9.37 -2.13
CA PHE A 77 16.32 -8.61 -1.78
C PHE A 77 16.02 -7.11 -1.86
N VAL A 78 16.69 -6.33 -1.00
CA VAL A 78 16.66 -4.87 -1.13
C VAL A 78 17.48 -4.48 -2.36
N GLY A 79 16.84 -3.77 -3.29
CA GLY A 79 17.47 -3.37 -4.55
C GLY A 79 16.63 -2.35 -5.29
N LEU A 80 17.18 -1.87 -6.42
CA LEU A 80 16.47 -1.00 -7.36
C LEU A 80 15.77 -1.88 -8.39
N TYR A 81 14.44 -1.75 -8.47
CA TYR A 81 13.59 -2.52 -9.38
C TYR A 81 12.79 -1.59 -10.28
N GLU A 82 12.55 -2.04 -11.50
CA GLU A 82 11.88 -1.28 -12.56
C GLU A 82 10.92 -2.22 -13.32
N GLY A 83 9.74 -1.71 -13.68
CA GLY A 83 8.73 -2.44 -14.45
C GLY A 83 7.46 -1.62 -14.60
N ASN A 84 6.38 -2.21 -15.12
CA ASN A 84 5.09 -1.55 -15.10
C ASN A 84 4.33 -1.88 -13.82
N ALA A 85 3.45 -0.97 -13.39
CA ALA A 85 2.48 -1.20 -12.33
C ALA A 85 1.55 -2.38 -12.66
N SER A 86 1.25 -2.63 -13.95
CA SER A 86 0.50 -3.82 -14.39
C SER A 86 1.22 -5.13 -14.08
N ASP A 87 2.55 -5.12 -14.07
CA ASP A 87 3.36 -6.33 -13.89
C ASP A 87 3.45 -6.72 -12.41
N GLN A 88 2.94 -5.88 -11.51
CA GLN A 88 2.88 -6.16 -10.07
C GLN A 88 1.66 -6.98 -9.66
N TYR A 89 0.68 -7.15 -10.57
CA TYR A 89 -0.49 -7.97 -10.33
C TYR A 89 -0.14 -9.45 -10.33
N VAL A 90 -0.60 -10.18 -9.32
CA VAL A 90 -0.47 -11.65 -9.26
C VAL A 90 -1.85 -12.29 -9.48
N PRO A 91 -2.05 -13.06 -10.56
CA PRO A 91 -3.35 -13.64 -10.90
C PRO A 91 -3.63 -14.90 -10.07
N TYR A 92 -3.83 -14.72 -8.76
CA TYR A 92 -4.32 -15.79 -7.89
C TYR A 92 -5.66 -16.31 -8.40
N VAL A 93 -5.85 -17.65 -8.39
CA VAL A 93 -7.04 -18.31 -8.94
C VAL A 93 -8.32 -17.64 -8.45
N ARG A 94 -8.44 -17.48 -7.12
CA ARG A 94 -9.43 -16.62 -6.50
C ARG A 94 -8.80 -15.23 -6.26
N PRO A 95 -9.44 -14.14 -6.74
CA PRO A 95 -9.04 -12.79 -6.41
C PRO A 95 -8.83 -12.57 -4.91
N GLN A 96 -7.70 -11.97 -4.56
CA GLN A 96 -7.29 -11.67 -3.20
C GLN A 96 -6.18 -10.60 -3.20
N GLU A 97 -5.84 -10.08 -2.02
CA GLU A 97 -4.73 -9.14 -1.85
C GLU A 97 -3.42 -9.70 -2.44
N ASN A 98 -2.69 -8.86 -3.20
CA ASN A 98 -1.50 -9.25 -3.95
C ASN A 98 -0.59 -8.04 -4.23
N GLY A 99 0.63 -8.30 -4.69
CA GLY A 99 1.54 -7.29 -5.23
C GLY A 99 2.25 -6.40 -4.20
N SER A 100 2.13 -6.72 -2.90
CA SER A 100 2.77 -5.96 -1.83
C SER A 100 4.31 -6.03 -1.90
N LYS A 101 4.98 -4.92 -1.56
CA LYS A 101 6.45 -4.83 -1.38
C LYS A 101 6.74 -4.23 -0.01
N THR A 102 7.52 -4.92 0.80
CA THR A 102 7.94 -4.44 2.12
C THR A 102 9.26 -3.66 2.07
N GLU A 103 9.50 -2.87 3.10
CA GLU A 103 10.69 -2.04 3.26
C GLU A 103 11.00 -1.22 2.00
N VAL A 104 10.02 -0.53 1.42
CA VAL A 104 10.27 0.39 0.32
C VAL A 104 10.76 1.72 0.88
N ARG A 105 11.86 2.23 0.33
CA ARG A 105 12.49 3.47 0.77
C ARG A 105 11.94 4.62 -0.04
N TRP A 106 11.79 4.39 -1.35
CA TRP A 106 11.07 5.26 -2.25
C TRP A 106 10.50 4.48 -3.43
N ALA A 107 9.46 5.02 -4.04
CA ALA A 107 8.85 4.51 -5.26
C ALA A 107 8.38 5.66 -6.15
N ALA A 108 8.62 5.56 -7.45
CA ALA A 108 8.23 6.52 -8.46
C ALA A 108 7.24 5.89 -9.44
N LEU A 109 6.14 6.59 -9.70
CA LEU A 109 5.23 6.32 -10.80
C LEU A 109 5.39 7.42 -11.85
N THR A 110 5.76 7.06 -13.07
CA THR A 110 6.00 8.01 -14.16
C THR A 110 5.27 7.65 -15.44
N ASP A 111 5.03 8.67 -16.27
CA ASP A 111 4.55 8.54 -17.64
C ASP A 111 5.70 8.19 -18.60
N THR A 112 5.41 8.12 -19.90
CA THR A 112 6.42 7.81 -20.92
C THR A 112 7.50 8.88 -21.08
N ASN A 113 7.21 10.12 -20.65
CA ASN A 113 8.11 11.27 -20.72
C ASN A 113 8.94 11.44 -19.43
N GLY A 114 8.73 10.58 -18.42
CA GLY A 114 9.41 10.64 -17.12
C GLY A 114 8.77 11.64 -16.15
N ASN A 115 7.61 12.22 -16.46
CA ASN A 115 6.87 13.05 -15.52
C ASN A 115 6.09 12.16 -14.57
N GLY A 116 5.96 12.57 -13.30
CA GLY A 116 5.22 11.75 -12.35
C GLY A 116 5.41 12.16 -10.90
N LEU A 117 5.33 11.15 -10.04
CA LEU A 117 5.34 11.35 -8.60
C LEU A 117 6.28 10.35 -7.94
N LEU A 118 7.18 10.87 -7.09
CA LEU A 118 8.04 10.10 -6.23
C LEU A 118 7.48 10.12 -4.81
N THR A 119 7.21 8.95 -4.26
CA THR A 119 6.88 8.72 -2.86
C THR A 119 8.16 8.33 -2.11
N ILE A 120 8.51 9.05 -1.04
CA ILE A 120 9.72 8.80 -0.24
C ILE A 120 9.33 8.55 1.21
N GLY A 121 9.72 7.41 1.77
CA GLY A 121 9.58 7.13 3.20
C GLY A 121 10.52 8.01 4.02
N ARG A 122 10.05 8.56 5.14
CA ARG A 122 10.88 9.43 6.02
C ARG A 122 11.85 8.66 6.93
N SER A 123 11.66 7.35 7.08
CA SER A 123 12.57 6.47 7.83
C SER A 123 13.33 5.56 6.86
N PRO A 124 14.56 5.91 6.42
CA PRO A 124 15.29 5.11 5.43
C PRO A 124 15.57 3.67 5.88
N ARG A 125 15.74 3.46 7.18
CA ARG A 125 16.00 2.12 7.74
C ARG A 125 14.76 1.24 7.71
N GLN A 126 13.60 1.81 8.01
CA GLN A 126 12.35 1.05 8.16
C GLN A 126 11.56 0.96 6.84
N GLY A 127 11.65 2.00 6.01
CA GLY A 127 10.86 2.13 4.78
C GLY A 127 9.36 2.20 5.06
N PHE A 128 8.57 1.92 4.04
CA PHE A 128 7.12 1.74 4.08
C PHE A 128 6.75 0.46 3.33
N THR A 129 5.52 -0.03 3.52
CA THR A 129 4.98 -1.10 2.66
C THR A 129 4.19 -0.46 1.53
N MET A 130 4.31 -1.00 0.31
CA MET A 130 3.58 -0.46 -0.84
C MET A 130 2.89 -1.52 -1.67
N THR A 131 1.87 -1.10 -2.41
CA THR A 131 1.33 -1.81 -3.58
C THR A 131 1.09 -0.78 -4.68
N ALA A 132 1.47 -1.09 -5.92
CA ALA A 132 1.24 -0.22 -7.08
C ALA A 132 0.70 -1.03 -8.26
N MET A 133 -0.58 -0.87 -8.62
CA MET A 133 -1.21 -1.66 -9.70
C MET A 133 -2.47 -1.00 -10.26
N PRO A 134 -2.93 -1.38 -11.47
CA PRO A 134 -4.08 -0.78 -12.13
C PRO A 134 -5.43 -1.41 -11.69
N TYR A 135 -5.56 -1.61 -10.39
CA TYR A 135 -6.73 -2.18 -9.71
C TYR A 135 -6.91 -1.47 -8.37
N LEU A 136 -8.16 -1.21 -7.99
CA LEU A 136 -8.49 -0.76 -6.64
C LEU A 136 -8.40 -1.92 -5.64
N SER A 137 -8.35 -1.63 -4.34
CA SER A 137 -8.37 -2.68 -3.31
C SER A 137 -9.68 -3.45 -3.32
N GLU A 138 -10.76 -2.70 -3.52
CA GLU A 138 -12.15 -3.13 -3.56
C GLU A 138 -12.47 -3.95 -4.82
N ASP A 139 -11.59 -3.92 -5.83
CA ASP A 139 -11.71 -4.79 -7.01
C ASP A 139 -11.41 -6.26 -6.68
N PHE A 140 -10.72 -6.53 -5.58
CA PHE A 140 -10.41 -7.89 -5.11
C PHE A 140 -11.33 -8.36 -3.97
N ASP A 141 -12.38 -7.59 -3.64
CA ASP A 141 -13.39 -7.99 -2.67
C ASP A 141 -14.72 -8.35 -3.36
N ALA A 142 -15.27 -9.50 -2.97
CA ALA A 142 -16.54 -10.03 -3.45
C ALA A 142 -17.75 -9.26 -2.90
N ARG A 143 -17.53 -8.38 -1.92
CA ARG A 143 -18.54 -7.56 -1.25
C ARG A 143 -18.30 -6.08 -1.49
N ILE A 144 -19.36 -5.29 -1.38
CA ILE A 144 -19.30 -3.83 -1.51
C ILE A 144 -19.66 -3.22 -0.16
N GLY A 145 -18.94 -2.16 0.21
CA GLY A 145 -19.17 -1.44 1.46
C GLY A 145 -18.49 -2.08 2.68
N MET A 146 -18.79 -1.51 3.84
CA MET A 146 -18.22 -1.95 5.12
C MET A 146 -19.07 -3.01 5.83
N ASP A 147 -20.35 -3.11 5.47
CA ASP A 147 -21.23 -4.14 6.02
C ASP A 147 -21.00 -5.45 5.26
N TYR A 148 -20.66 -6.51 6.00
CA TYR A 148 -20.34 -7.83 5.42
C TYR A 148 -21.65 -8.56 5.05
N GLY A 149 -22.42 -7.95 4.14
CA GLY A 149 -23.68 -8.43 3.58
C GLY A 149 -23.53 -9.61 2.62
N PRO A 150 -24.58 -9.99 1.87
CA PRO A 150 -24.52 -11.11 0.93
C PRO A 150 -23.42 -10.92 -0.12
N ILE A 151 -22.95 -12.02 -0.72
CA ILE A 151 -21.97 -11.97 -1.81
C ILE A 151 -22.61 -11.24 -3.00
N GLU A 152 -22.02 -10.11 -3.42
CA GLU A 152 -22.54 -9.29 -4.51
C GLU A 152 -21.80 -9.54 -5.83
N LYS A 153 -20.55 -10.01 -5.77
CA LYS A 153 -19.75 -10.41 -6.93
C LYS A 153 -19.26 -11.84 -6.77
N GLU A 154 -19.29 -12.63 -7.84
CA GLU A 154 -18.79 -14.02 -7.78
C GLU A 154 -17.32 -14.07 -7.33
N GLN A 155 -16.44 -13.27 -7.96
CA GLN A 155 -15.00 -13.20 -7.70
C GLN A 155 -14.37 -14.55 -7.33
N LYS A 156 -14.62 -15.54 -8.17
CA LYS A 156 -14.08 -16.90 -8.03
C LYS A 156 -12.85 -17.09 -8.89
N HIS A 157 -12.72 -16.30 -9.95
CA HIS A 157 -11.69 -16.41 -10.96
C HIS A 157 -10.98 -15.07 -11.17
N TYR A 158 -9.68 -15.10 -11.45
CA TYR A 158 -8.90 -13.90 -11.76
C TYR A 158 -9.46 -13.10 -12.95
N THR A 159 -10.21 -13.75 -13.84
CA THR A 159 -10.92 -13.13 -14.98
C THR A 159 -12.12 -12.29 -14.57
N ASP A 160 -12.58 -12.40 -13.32
CA ASP A 160 -13.70 -11.62 -12.79
C ASP A 160 -13.29 -10.20 -12.39
N VAL A 161 -11.98 -9.89 -12.46
CA VAL A 161 -11.41 -8.59 -12.07
C VAL A 161 -10.87 -7.86 -13.30
N SER A 162 -11.44 -6.68 -13.56
CA SER A 162 -11.07 -5.87 -14.74
C SER A 162 -10.04 -4.81 -14.38
N LYS A 163 -9.03 -4.67 -15.24
CA LYS A 163 -8.03 -3.58 -15.16
C LYS A 163 -8.74 -2.22 -15.30
N ARG A 164 -8.33 -1.24 -14.52
CA ARG A 164 -8.84 0.15 -14.57
C ARG A 164 -7.87 1.10 -15.26
N ASP A 165 -8.39 2.25 -15.72
CA ASP A 165 -7.57 3.36 -16.25
C ASP A 165 -7.02 4.25 -15.14
N LEU A 166 -6.33 3.63 -14.19
CA LEU A 166 -5.63 4.27 -13.08
C LEU A 166 -4.46 3.40 -12.63
N VAL A 167 -3.60 3.94 -11.77
CA VAL A 167 -2.66 3.17 -10.96
C VAL A 167 -2.89 3.53 -9.50
N ARG A 168 -3.39 2.57 -8.72
CA ARG A 168 -3.51 2.68 -7.26
C ARG A 168 -2.12 2.56 -6.66
N MET A 169 -1.75 3.48 -5.78
CA MET A 169 -0.58 3.42 -4.93
C MET A 169 -1.02 3.37 -3.47
N ASN A 170 -0.66 2.29 -2.77
CA ASN A 170 -0.78 2.20 -1.33
C ASN A 170 0.58 2.55 -0.69
N VAL A 171 0.57 3.37 0.35
CA VAL A 171 1.73 3.80 1.13
C VAL A 171 1.42 3.53 2.59
N ASP A 172 1.85 2.37 3.05
CA ASP A 172 1.42 1.81 4.33
C ASP A 172 2.51 1.91 5.39
N PHE A 173 2.12 2.22 6.63
CA PHE A 173 2.92 1.90 7.81
C PHE A 173 3.25 0.40 7.80
N GLY A 174 2.23 -0.42 7.52
CA GLY A 174 2.41 -1.85 7.37
C GLY A 174 1.11 -2.58 7.06
N GLN A 175 1.29 -3.86 6.73
CA GLN A 175 0.24 -4.84 6.53
C GLN A 175 0.55 -6.07 7.39
N ARG A 176 -0.48 -6.69 7.97
CA ARG A 176 -0.30 -7.94 8.69
C ARG A 176 0.26 -9.04 7.76
N GLY A 177 0.92 -10.03 8.35
CA GLY A 177 1.41 -11.19 7.64
C GLY A 177 0.30 -12.01 6.96
N VAL A 178 0.68 -12.87 6.01
CA VAL A 178 -0.26 -13.76 5.31
C VAL A 178 -0.61 -15.00 6.13
N GLY A 179 0.23 -15.41 7.08
CA GLY A 179 0.04 -16.62 7.88
C GLY A 179 0.30 -17.90 7.09
N GLY A 180 -0.57 -18.91 7.26
CA GLY A 180 -0.44 -20.20 6.57
C GLY A 180 0.07 -21.36 7.42
N VAL A 181 -0.03 -21.29 8.76
CA VAL A 181 0.12 -22.48 9.63
C VAL A 181 -0.96 -23.51 9.29
N ASP A 182 -2.17 -23.02 9.07
CA ASP A 182 -3.28 -23.72 8.43
C ASP A 182 -4.16 -22.70 7.67
N SER A 183 -5.20 -23.20 7.00
CA SER A 183 -6.18 -22.37 6.27
C SER A 183 -7.60 -22.51 6.84
N TRP A 184 -7.76 -22.89 8.11
CA TRP A 184 -9.07 -23.08 8.76
C TRP A 184 -9.20 -22.42 10.13
N TYR A 185 -8.17 -21.78 10.66
CA TYR A 185 -8.29 -20.94 11.86
C TYR A 185 -7.07 -20.05 12.11
N SER A 186 -5.88 -20.59 11.90
CA SER A 186 -4.66 -19.98 12.40
C SER A 186 -4.40 -18.60 11.79
N LYS A 187 -4.26 -17.62 12.68
CA LYS A 187 -3.85 -16.25 12.33
C LYS A 187 -2.34 -16.21 12.04
N PRO A 188 -1.83 -15.17 11.35
CA PRO A 188 -0.38 -14.90 11.28
C PRO A 188 0.26 -14.90 12.67
N LEU A 189 1.56 -15.16 12.82
CA LEU A 189 2.18 -15.10 14.14
C LEU A 189 2.07 -13.69 14.74
N GLU A 190 1.99 -13.60 16.07
CA GLU A 190 1.71 -12.34 16.79
C GLU A 190 2.63 -11.18 16.38
N LYS A 191 3.94 -11.46 16.19
CA LYS A 191 4.94 -10.47 15.75
C LYS A 191 4.71 -9.89 14.35
N TYR A 192 3.80 -10.47 13.55
CA TYR A 192 3.43 -10.01 12.21
C TYR A 192 2.00 -9.46 12.15
N ARG A 193 1.40 -9.15 13.31
CA ARG A 193 0.07 -8.54 13.39
C ARG A 193 0.17 -7.06 13.76
N LEU A 194 -0.79 -6.30 13.25
CA LEU A 194 -1.07 -4.94 13.70
C LEU A 194 -2.14 -5.04 14.79
N LYS A 195 -1.81 -4.53 15.97
CA LYS A 195 -2.67 -4.54 17.16
C LYS A 195 -3.63 -3.34 17.18
N PRO A 196 -4.91 -3.52 17.50
CA PRO A 196 -5.89 -2.44 17.54
C PRO A 196 -5.72 -1.50 18.75
N ASP A 197 -5.14 -1.99 19.84
CA ASP A 197 -4.84 -1.25 21.07
C ASP A 197 -3.49 -0.51 21.00
N ALA A 198 -2.90 -0.39 19.81
CA ALA A 198 -1.64 0.31 19.58
C ALA A 198 -1.84 1.51 18.66
N SER A 199 -1.06 2.57 18.91
CA SER A 199 -1.02 3.73 18.04
C SER A 199 0.05 3.57 16.96
N TYR A 200 -0.22 4.12 15.77
CA TYR A 200 0.67 4.03 14.60
C TYR A 200 1.00 5.41 14.06
N GLU A 201 2.29 5.68 13.90
CA GLU A 201 2.80 6.90 13.28
C GLU A 201 3.62 6.55 12.05
N TRP A 202 3.35 7.21 10.93
CA TRP A 202 4.17 7.07 9.73
C TRP A 202 4.11 8.30 8.84
N ASN A 203 5.26 8.65 8.29
CA ASN A 203 5.41 9.85 7.49
C ASN A 203 6.06 9.52 6.15
N PHE A 204 5.55 10.14 5.09
CA PHE A 204 6.13 10.04 3.76
C PHE A 204 6.06 11.39 3.04
N GLY A 205 6.93 11.58 2.06
CA GLY A 205 6.93 12.75 1.19
C GLY A 205 6.47 12.38 -0.21
N LEU A 206 5.78 13.31 -0.85
CA LEU A 206 5.48 13.29 -2.27
C LEU A 206 6.31 14.38 -2.96
N VAL A 207 7.04 13.99 -3.99
CA VAL A 207 7.94 14.86 -4.76
C VAL A 207 7.53 14.80 -6.22
N PRO A 208 7.15 15.92 -6.84
CA PRO A 208 6.93 15.98 -8.28
C PRO A 208 8.19 15.59 -9.05
N LEU A 209 8.03 14.81 -10.11
CA LEU A 209 9.11 14.46 -11.02
C LEU A 209 8.85 15.07 -12.39
N GLU A 210 9.90 15.69 -12.94
CA GLU A 210 9.93 16.21 -14.30
C GLU A 210 11.04 15.51 -15.09
N SER A 211 10.66 14.92 -16.23
CA SER A 211 11.59 14.23 -17.13
C SER A 211 12.58 13.32 -16.38
N ALA A 212 12.09 12.49 -15.46
CA ALA A 212 12.92 11.58 -14.70
C ALA A 212 13.40 10.43 -15.58
N ASP A 213 14.70 10.19 -15.55
CA ASP A 213 15.34 9.00 -16.10
C ASP A 213 15.98 8.18 -14.99
N LYS A 214 16.47 7.00 -15.35
CA LYS A 214 17.12 6.08 -14.41
C LYS A 214 18.32 6.71 -13.69
N ALA A 215 19.04 7.64 -14.33
CA ALA A 215 20.21 8.28 -13.74
C ALA A 215 19.84 9.19 -12.57
N LYS A 216 18.61 9.74 -12.53
CA LYS A 216 18.12 10.51 -11.38
C LYS A 216 17.82 9.67 -10.13
N PHE A 217 17.84 8.35 -10.24
CA PHE A 217 17.51 7.41 -9.15
C PHE A 217 18.69 6.58 -8.64
N LEU A 218 19.87 6.73 -9.27
CA LEU A 218 21.14 6.12 -8.89
C LEU A 218 21.99 7.09 -8.07
#